data_AF-A0AAU3L9C7-F1
#
_entry.id   AF-A0AAU3L9C7-F1
#
_cell.length_a   1.000
_cell.length_b   1.000
_cell.length_c   1.000
_cell.angle_alpha   90.00
_cell.angle_beta   90.00
_cell.angle_gamma   90.00
#
_symmetry.space_group_name_H-M   'P 1'
#
loop_
_entity.id
_entity.type
_entity.pdbx_description
1 polymer ?
#
loop_
_entity_poly.entity_id
_entity_poly.type
_entity_poly.pdbx_seq_one_letter_code
_entity_poly.pdbx_strand_id
1 'polypeptide(L)'
;MGGVPDATVASGRFAETVELLSSRWLQDGEALSLELVVRIGGAADPGTAAVHLGPVRQGGTTRTATPDGGGTAVRARFPVERRDATLPVRVSLDVAGAPYEIPLRAAGLPMPLARRWGRADPYKAAAHVDAAGHMVVSTERLFPPRPSLGARLRGRLRVRR
;
A
#
# COMPACT_ATOMS: atom_id res chain seq x y z
N MET A 1 -18.14 -29.72 -13.86
CA MET A 1 -18.68 -28.53 -13.16
C MET A 1 -17.70 -28.23 -12.03
N GLY A 2 -16.63 -27.47 -12.33
CA GLY A 2 -15.56 -27.19 -11.37
C GLY A 2 -16.03 -26.11 -10.41
N GLY A 3 -16.19 -26.46 -9.13
CA GLY A 3 -16.56 -25.49 -8.09
C GLY A 3 -15.54 -24.37 -8.06
N VAL A 4 -15.99 -23.14 -8.27
CA VAL A 4 -15.18 -21.96 -8.01
C VAL A 4 -14.74 -22.05 -6.54
N PRO A 5 -13.44 -22.09 -6.23
CA PRO A 5 -13.00 -22.14 -4.85
C PRO A 5 -13.58 -20.94 -4.11
N ASP A 6 -14.03 -21.14 -2.87
CA ASP A 6 -14.50 -20.05 -2.01
C ASP A 6 -13.44 -18.95 -1.99
N ALA A 7 -13.82 -17.76 -2.47
CA ALA A 7 -12.94 -16.61 -2.63
C ALA A 7 -12.21 -16.26 -1.32
N THR A 8 -12.84 -16.51 -0.17
CA THR A 8 -12.26 -16.27 1.15
C THR A 8 -11.09 -17.22 1.44
N VAL A 9 -11.23 -18.50 1.08
CA VAL A 9 -10.21 -19.54 1.30
C VAL A 9 -9.04 -19.34 0.34
N ALA A 10 -9.32 -18.97 -0.92
CA ALA A 10 -8.30 -18.62 -1.89
C ALA A 10 -7.49 -17.39 -1.45
N SER A 11 -8.16 -16.28 -1.07
CA SER A 11 -7.49 -15.07 -0.58
C SER A 11 -6.63 -15.31 0.66
N GLY A 12 -7.06 -16.17 1.59
CA GLY A 12 -6.26 -16.55 2.76
C GLY A 12 -4.96 -17.25 2.39
N ARG A 13 -5.03 -18.26 1.51
CA ARG A 13 -3.85 -19.03 1.07
C ARG A 13 -2.87 -18.20 0.22
N PHE A 14 -3.37 -17.30 -0.62
CA PHE A 14 -2.50 -16.40 -1.40
C PHE A 14 -1.93 -15.25 -0.54
N ALA A 15 -2.62 -14.85 0.54
CA ALA A 15 -2.05 -13.88 1.48
C ALA A 15 -0.80 -14.42 2.19
N GLU A 16 -0.69 -15.75 2.37
CA GLU A 16 0.52 -16.40 2.91
C GLU A 16 1.67 -16.43 1.91
N THR A 17 1.41 -16.22 0.62
CA THR A 17 2.45 -16.23 -0.42
C THR A 17 2.95 -14.84 -0.79
N VAL A 18 2.34 -13.78 -0.25
CA VAL A 18 2.74 -12.39 -0.48
C VAL A 18 3.59 -11.88 0.68
N GLU A 19 4.83 -11.51 0.37
CA GLU A 19 5.80 -11.04 1.37
C GLU A 19 6.43 -9.72 0.93
N LEU A 20 6.46 -8.73 1.83
CA LEU A 20 7.21 -7.49 1.59
C LEU A 20 8.71 -7.75 1.82
N LEU A 21 9.51 -7.64 0.76
CA LEU A 21 10.97 -7.78 0.83
C LEU A 21 11.67 -6.48 1.21
N SER A 22 11.20 -5.34 0.69
CA SER A 22 11.76 -4.04 1.03
C SER A 22 10.80 -2.90 0.77
N SER A 23 10.95 -1.82 1.52
CA SER A 23 10.20 -0.59 1.35
C SER A 23 11.10 0.62 1.60
N ARG A 24 11.03 1.64 0.72
CA ARG A 24 11.80 2.87 0.90
C ARG A 24 11.16 4.09 0.24
N TRP A 25 11.47 5.26 0.80
CA TRP A 25 11.17 6.54 0.18
C TRP A 25 12.22 6.89 -0.88
N LEU A 26 11.76 7.31 -2.05
CA LEU A 26 12.56 7.94 -3.09
C LEU A 26 12.14 9.40 -3.19
N GLN A 27 13.09 10.32 -3.11
CA GLN A 27 12.82 11.75 -3.27
C GLN A 27 13.68 12.31 -4.39
N ASP A 28 13.04 12.96 -5.35
CA ASP A 28 13.67 13.68 -6.44
C ASP A 28 13.10 15.10 -6.48
N GLY A 29 13.90 16.05 -5.98
CA GLY A 29 13.44 17.41 -5.71
C GLY A 29 12.21 17.44 -4.80
N GLU A 30 11.09 17.91 -5.35
CA GLU A 30 9.79 18.02 -4.68
C GLU A 30 8.91 16.77 -4.85
N ALA A 31 9.31 15.82 -5.71
CA ALA A 31 8.58 14.59 -5.94
C ALA A 31 8.99 13.52 -4.91
N LEU A 32 8.00 13.00 -4.18
CA LEU A 32 8.18 11.86 -3.28
C LEU A 32 7.54 10.62 -3.91
N SER A 33 8.22 9.49 -3.83
CA SER A 33 7.68 8.18 -4.22
C SER A 33 7.94 7.13 -3.16
N LEU A 34 7.03 6.19 -3.00
CA LEU A 34 7.24 4.95 -2.26
C LEU A 34 7.69 3.87 -3.23
N GLU A 35 8.84 3.25 -2.99
CA GLU A 35 9.25 2.04 -3.68
C GLU A 35 9.02 0.83 -2.77
N LEU A 36 8.35 -0.18 -3.33
CA LEU A 36 8.11 -1.46 -2.68
C LEU A 36 8.68 -2.58 -3.53
N VAL A 37 9.27 -3.58 -2.89
CA VAL A 37 9.59 -4.86 -3.51
C VAL A 37 8.82 -5.93 -2.75
N VAL A 38 7.94 -6.63 -3.46
CA VAL A 38 7.07 -7.67 -2.89
C VAL A 38 7.38 -8.98 -3.59
N ARG A 39 7.56 -10.05 -2.82
CA ARG A 39 7.63 -11.42 -3.32
C ARG A 39 6.24 -12.01 -3.37
N ILE A 40 5.93 -12.69 -4.46
CA ILE A 40 4.69 -13.41 -4.66
C ILE A 40 5.09 -14.85 -4.96
N GLY A 41 4.81 -15.75 -4.01
CA GLY A 41 5.05 -17.17 -4.12
C GLY A 41 3.88 -17.92 -4.75
N GLY A 42 4.16 -19.13 -5.25
CA GLY A 42 3.17 -20.06 -5.77
C GLY A 42 2.82 -19.91 -7.26
N ALA A 43 1.76 -20.61 -7.68
CA ALA A 43 1.34 -20.79 -9.08
C ALA A 43 0.56 -19.60 -9.69
N ALA A 44 0.61 -18.42 -9.07
CA ALA A 44 0.02 -17.22 -9.68
C ALA A 44 0.80 -16.89 -10.96
N ASP A 45 0.10 -16.51 -12.03
CA ASP A 45 0.78 -16.05 -13.25
C ASP A 45 1.54 -14.75 -12.90
N PRO A 46 2.87 -14.78 -12.89
CA PRO A 46 3.66 -13.61 -12.53
C PRO A 46 3.43 -12.44 -13.51
N GLY A 47 2.92 -12.71 -14.71
CA GLY A 47 2.59 -11.70 -15.72
C GLY A 47 1.47 -10.73 -15.31
N THR A 48 0.63 -11.10 -14.34
CA THR A 48 -0.57 -10.31 -13.96
C THR A 48 -0.45 -9.61 -12.61
N ALA A 49 0.57 -9.95 -11.82
CA ALA A 49 0.75 -9.39 -10.49
C ALA A 49 1.04 -7.88 -10.51
N ALA A 50 0.30 -7.13 -9.69
CA ALA A 50 0.46 -5.68 -9.53
C ALA A 50 0.36 -5.27 -8.06
N VAL A 51 1.04 -4.19 -7.68
CA VAL A 51 0.93 -3.59 -6.34
C VAL A 51 0.19 -2.25 -6.46
N HIS A 52 -0.58 -1.92 -5.44
CA HIS A 52 -1.51 -0.79 -5.39
C HIS A 52 -1.34 0.01 -4.11
N LEU A 53 -1.55 1.32 -4.22
CA LEU A 53 -1.59 2.25 -3.08
C LEU A 53 -2.96 2.95 -3.05
N GLY A 54 -3.85 2.48 -2.17
CA GLY A 54 -5.24 2.89 -2.16
C GLY A 54 -5.92 2.64 -3.52
N PRO A 55 -6.71 3.60 -4.04
CA PRO A 55 -7.35 3.46 -5.35
C PRO A 55 -6.37 3.61 -6.54
N VAL A 56 -5.11 3.99 -6.29
CA VAL A 56 -4.13 4.23 -7.34
C VAL A 56 -3.57 2.89 -7.82
N ARG A 57 -3.90 2.53 -9.07
CA ARG A 57 -3.27 1.41 -9.79
C ARG A 57 -1.98 1.90 -10.43
N GLN A 58 -0.86 1.54 -9.80
CA GLN A 58 0.53 1.61 -10.29
C GLN A 58 1.15 2.98 -10.62
N GLY A 59 2.41 3.13 -10.20
CA GLY A 59 3.47 3.62 -11.08
C GLY A 59 4.35 2.44 -11.54
N GLY A 60 5.36 2.72 -12.36
CA GLY A 60 6.17 1.72 -13.09
C GLY A 60 6.51 0.47 -12.26
N THR A 61 6.19 -0.69 -12.82
CA THR A 61 6.39 -1.99 -12.16
C THR A 61 7.35 -2.84 -12.97
N THR A 62 8.37 -3.36 -12.30
CA THR A 62 9.31 -4.32 -12.87
C THR A 62 9.13 -5.66 -12.17
N ARG A 63 9.17 -6.75 -12.93
CA ARG A 63 9.02 -8.11 -12.43
C ARG A 63 10.28 -8.89 -12.69
N THR A 64 10.71 -9.68 -11.72
CA THR A 64 11.92 -10.50 -11.83
C THR A 64 11.68 -11.79 -11.07
N ALA A 65 12.07 -12.93 -11.66
CA ALA A 65 12.06 -14.20 -10.95
C ALA A 65 12.99 -14.09 -9.72
N THR A 66 12.55 -14.62 -8.57
CA THR A 66 13.44 -14.65 -7.41
C THR A 66 14.58 -15.66 -7.66
N PRO A 67 15.82 -15.39 -7.20
CA PRO A 67 16.96 -16.27 -7.46
C PRO A 67 16.81 -17.69 -6.93
N ASP A 68 15.98 -17.87 -5.90
CA ASP A 68 15.65 -19.16 -5.29
C ASP A 68 14.61 -19.97 -6.08
N GLY A 69 14.06 -19.41 -7.17
CA GLY A 69 13.00 -20.04 -7.96
C GLY A 69 11.65 -20.15 -7.24
N GLY A 70 11.53 -19.61 -6.03
CA GLY A 70 10.37 -19.76 -5.16
C GLY A 70 9.22 -18.80 -5.45
N GLY A 71 9.39 -17.84 -6.35
CA GLY A 71 8.36 -16.88 -6.72
C GLY A 71 8.83 -15.78 -7.65
N THR A 72 8.05 -14.69 -7.68
CA THR A 72 8.35 -13.48 -8.46
C THR A 72 8.45 -12.28 -7.54
N ALA A 73 9.55 -11.54 -7.68
CA ALA A 73 9.72 -10.23 -7.08
C ALA A 73 9.09 -9.17 -7.99
N VAL A 74 8.13 -8.44 -7.44
CA VAL A 74 7.47 -7.30 -8.06
C VAL A 74 7.98 -6.03 -7.40
N ARG A 75 8.73 -5.23 -8.15
CA ARG A 75 9.17 -3.89 -7.75
C ARG A 75 8.16 -2.88 -8.28
N ALA A 76 7.52 -2.13 -7.40
CA ALA A 76 6.55 -1.10 -7.75
C ALA A 76 6.95 0.25 -7.16
N ARG A 77 6.79 1.32 -7.95
CA ARG A 77 7.02 2.69 -7.50
C ARG A 77 5.72 3.48 -7.54
N PHE A 78 5.36 4.11 -6.43
CA PHE A 78 4.13 4.90 -6.29
C PHE A 78 4.48 6.37 -6.08
N PRO A 79 4.05 7.29 -6.96
CA PRO A 79 4.11 8.71 -6.63
C PRO A 79 3.21 8.99 -5.42
N VAL A 80 3.71 9.77 -4.47
CA VAL A 80 2.95 10.15 -3.28
C VAL A 80 2.50 11.59 -3.41
N GLU A 81 1.18 11.76 -3.48
CA GLU A 81 0.55 13.07 -3.62
C GLU A 81 0.52 13.84 -2.29
N ARG A 82 0.62 15.16 -2.39
CA ARG A 82 0.45 16.09 -1.26
C ARG A 82 -1.03 16.24 -0.93
N ARG A 83 -1.58 15.28 -0.19
CA ARG A 83 -2.95 15.30 0.30
C ARG A 83 -3.03 14.65 1.68
N ASP A 84 -4.03 15.03 2.47
CA ASP A 84 -4.32 14.34 3.72
C ASP A 84 -5.02 13.01 3.41
N ALA A 85 -4.34 11.89 3.62
CA ALA A 85 -4.87 10.56 3.31
C ALA A 85 -4.20 9.47 4.14
N THR A 86 -4.92 8.35 4.34
CA THR A 86 -4.35 7.08 4.78
C THR A 86 -4.74 6.03 3.76
N LEU A 87 -3.76 5.47 3.05
CA LEU A 87 -3.97 4.62 1.89
C LEU A 87 -3.46 3.20 2.20
N PRO A 88 -4.30 2.16 2.08
CA PRO A 88 -3.84 0.79 2.24
C PRO A 88 -2.98 0.37 1.06
N VAL A 89 -1.95 -0.43 1.33
CA VAL A 89 -1.17 -1.09 0.28
C VAL A 89 -1.76 -2.46 -0.01
N ARG A 90 -2.01 -2.76 -1.28
CA ARG A 90 -2.60 -4.03 -1.73
C ARG A 90 -1.85 -4.62 -2.90
N VAL A 91 -1.93 -5.93 -3.07
CA VAL A 91 -1.42 -6.66 -4.22
C VAL A 91 -2.62 -7.21 -4.99
N SER A 92 -2.72 -6.91 -6.28
CA SER A 92 -3.67 -7.58 -7.18
C SER A 92 -2.97 -8.76 -7.86
N LEU A 93 -3.62 -9.91 -7.86
CA LEU A 93 -3.21 -11.11 -8.58
C LEU A 93 -4.36 -11.55 -9.48
N ASP A 94 -4.07 -11.99 -10.70
CA ASP A 94 -5.03 -12.79 -11.46
C ASP A 94 -4.84 -14.25 -11.07
N VAL A 95 -5.90 -14.87 -10.56
CA VAL A 95 -5.93 -16.30 -10.25
C VAL A 95 -7.05 -16.93 -11.07
N ALA A 96 -6.66 -17.72 -12.07
CA ALA A 96 -7.59 -18.43 -12.95
C ALA A 96 -8.64 -17.52 -13.64
N GLY A 97 -8.24 -16.31 -14.06
CA GLY A 97 -9.08 -15.35 -14.76
C GLY A 97 -9.90 -14.43 -13.84
N ALA A 98 -9.66 -14.48 -12.53
CA ALA A 98 -10.33 -13.63 -11.56
C ALA A 98 -9.31 -12.76 -10.80
N PRO A 99 -9.50 -11.42 -10.75
CA PRO A 99 -8.62 -10.54 -10.00
C PRO A 99 -8.92 -10.62 -8.50
N TYR A 100 -7.88 -10.90 -7.72
CA TYR A 100 -7.92 -10.91 -6.26
C TYR A 100 -7.05 -9.80 -5.70
N GLU A 101 -7.60 -9.00 -4.78
CA GLU A 101 -6.86 -8.00 -4.03
C GLU A 101 -6.52 -8.50 -2.63
N ILE A 102 -5.23 -8.50 -2.31
CA ILE A 102 -4.68 -8.99 -1.06
C ILE A 102 -4.05 -7.80 -0.31
N PRO A 103 -4.42 -7.52 0.96
CA PRO A 103 -3.75 -6.49 1.73
C PRO A 103 -2.29 -6.90 2.00
N LEU A 104 -1.36 -5.97 1.80
CA LEU A 104 0.06 -6.26 2.01
C LEU A 104 0.36 -6.33 3.50
N ARG A 105 0.74 -7.52 3.99
CA ARG A 105 1.16 -7.73 5.38
C ARG A 105 2.58 -7.22 5.59
N ALA A 106 2.80 -6.49 6.69
CA ALA A 106 4.12 -5.97 7.02
C ALA A 106 4.42 -5.92 8.53
N ALA A 107 3.62 -6.62 9.34
CA ALA A 107 3.86 -6.73 10.78
C ALA A 107 5.25 -7.29 11.08
N GLY A 108 5.98 -6.63 11.99
CA GLY A 108 7.34 -7.03 12.36
C GLY A 108 8.44 -6.63 11.35
N LEU A 109 8.09 -6.03 10.20
CA LEU A 109 9.06 -5.60 9.20
C LEU A 109 9.49 -4.14 9.42
N PRO A 110 10.75 -3.78 9.09
CA PRO A 110 11.21 -2.40 9.16
C PRO A 110 10.48 -1.54 8.12
N MET A 111 9.78 -0.52 8.62
CA MET A 111 9.13 0.49 7.78
C MET A 111 10.09 1.64 7.46
N PRO A 112 9.94 2.30 6.30
CA PRO A 112 10.77 3.43 5.95
C PRO A 112 10.43 4.61 6.86
N LEU A 113 11.46 5.24 7.40
CA LEU A 113 11.32 6.39 8.29
C LEU A 113 10.42 7.46 7.68
N ALA A 114 9.60 8.09 8.51
CA ALA A 114 8.73 9.16 8.08
C ALA A 114 9.55 10.28 7.42
N ARG A 115 9.02 10.86 6.35
CA ARG A 115 9.68 11.92 5.58
C ARG A 115 8.83 13.16 5.55
N ARG A 116 9.46 14.31 5.83
CA ARG A 116 8.90 15.62 5.52
C ARG A 116 9.24 15.97 4.08
N TRP A 117 8.26 16.36 3.28
CA TRP A 117 8.48 16.84 1.91
C TRP A 117 7.55 18.01 1.58
N GLY A 118 7.90 18.80 0.56
CA GLY A 118 7.22 20.04 0.25
C GLY A 118 7.86 21.25 0.94
N ARG A 119 8.20 22.28 0.16
CA ARG A 119 8.83 23.50 0.67
C ARG A 119 7.84 24.52 1.20
N ALA A 120 6.88 24.94 0.38
CA ALA A 120 5.92 25.99 0.73
C ALA A 120 4.72 25.46 1.56
N ASP A 121 4.24 24.27 1.22
CA ASP A 121 3.18 23.55 1.93
C ASP A 121 3.75 22.18 2.34
N PRO A 122 4.39 22.08 3.52
CA PRO A 122 5.08 20.86 3.93
C PRO A 122 4.11 19.78 4.40
N TYR A 123 4.34 18.56 3.91
CA TYR A 123 3.64 17.34 4.30
C TYR A 123 4.60 16.39 5.00
N LYS A 124 4.04 15.47 5.77
CA LYS A 124 4.70 14.32 6.36
C LYS A 124 4.12 13.05 5.76
N ALA A 125 5.00 12.15 5.32
CA ALA A 125 4.68 10.83 4.80
C ALA A 125 5.20 9.83 5.80
N ALA A 126 4.37 8.85 6.13
CA ALA A 126 4.79 7.72 6.94
C ALA A 126 4.19 6.44 6.36
N ALA A 127 5.00 5.40 6.31
CA ALA A 127 4.51 4.04 6.13
C ALA A 127 4.49 3.38 7.50
N HIS A 128 3.40 2.70 7.83
CA HIS A 128 3.24 2.01 9.09
C HIS A 128 2.29 0.83 8.93
N VAL A 129 2.16 0.05 10.00
CA VAL A 129 1.30 -1.12 10.06
C VAL A 129 0.05 -0.77 10.84
N ASP A 130 -1.12 -1.11 10.31
CA ASP A 130 -2.39 -0.94 10.99
C ASP A 130 -2.61 -2.02 12.08
N ALA A 131 -3.71 -1.91 12.84
CA ALA A 131 -4.03 -2.86 13.89
C ALA A 131 -4.25 -4.30 13.38
N ALA A 132 -4.52 -4.49 12.09
CA ALA A 132 -4.71 -5.79 11.46
C ALA A 132 -3.40 -6.37 10.88
N GLY A 133 -2.28 -5.65 11.01
CA GLY A 133 -0.97 -6.10 10.51
C GLY A 133 -0.72 -5.72 9.04
N HIS A 134 -1.54 -4.86 8.44
CA HIS A 134 -1.42 -4.45 7.04
C HIS A 134 -0.64 -3.15 6.90
N MET A 135 0.13 -3.05 5.82
CA MET A 135 0.84 -1.83 5.48
C MET A 135 -0.12 -0.75 5.00
N VAL A 136 -0.02 0.42 5.60
CA VAL A 136 -0.71 1.64 5.21
C VAL A 136 0.29 2.78 5.06
N VAL A 137 -0.03 3.71 4.17
CA VAL A 137 0.74 4.94 3.96
C VAL A 137 -0.13 6.11 4.35
N SER A 138 0.30 6.88 5.33
CA SER A 138 -0.32 8.14 5.70
C SER A 138 0.44 9.32 5.15
N THR A 139 -0.30 10.28 4.63
CA THR A 139 0.18 11.58 4.20
C THR A 139 -0.63 12.64 4.92
N GLU A 140 0.05 13.60 5.57
CA GLU A 140 -0.60 14.63 6.37
C GLU A 140 0.12 15.97 6.21
N ARG A 141 -0.62 17.08 6.12
CA ARG A 141 -0.06 18.43 6.20
C ARG A 141 0.58 18.62 7.57
N LEU A 142 1.79 19.17 7.59
CA LEU A 142 2.49 19.46 8.85
C LEU A 142 1.86 20.65 9.59
N PHE A 143 1.32 21.61 8.83
CA PHE A 143 0.66 22.80 9.36
C PHE A 143 -0.77 22.89 8.81
N PRO A 144 -1.70 22.06 9.33
CA PRO A 144 -3.08 22.09 8.86
C PRO A 144 -3.71 23.46 9.17
N PRO A 145 -4.52 24.02 8.25
CA PRO A 145 -5.25 25.25 8.54
C PRO A 145 -6.15 25.05 9.75
N ARG A 146 -6.25 26.07 10.61
CA ARG A 146 -7.10 25.99 11.81
C ARG A 146 -8.53 25.64 11.40
N PRO A 147 -9.17 24.65 12.05
CA PRO A 147 -10.54 24.29 11.72
C PRO A 147 -11.43 25.51 11.92
N SER A 148 -12.26 25.82 10.92
CA SER A 148 -13.19 26.93 11.00
C SER A 148 -14.14 26.75 12.18
N LEU A 149 -14.65 27.85 12.75
CA LEU A 149 -15.60 27.81 13.87
C LEU A 149 -16.79 26.88 13.58
N GLY A 150 -17.29 26.87 12.35
CA GLY A 150 -18.36 25.95 11.92
C GLY A 150 -17.95 24.47 11.88
N ALA A 151 -16.68 24.16 11.54
CA ALA A 151 -16.17 22.79 11.64
C ALA A 151 -16.04 22.33 13.11
N ARG A 152 -15.65 23.24 14.02
CA ARG A 152 -15.56 22.96 15.47
C ARG A 152 -16.93 22.70 16.10
N LEU A 153 -17.95 23.46 15.71
CA LEU A 153 -19.34 23.24 16.15
C LEU A 153 -19.88 21.89 15.67
N ARG A 154 -19.67 21.53 14.39
CA ARG A 154 -20.08 20.21 13.86
C ARG A 154 -19.35 19.04 14.50
N GLY A 155 -18.08 19.21 14.87
CA GLY A 155 -17.33 18.20 15.61
C GLY A 155 -17.93 17.89 16.98
N ARG A 156 -18.39 18.91 17.72
CA ARG A 156 -19.06 18.73 19.02
C ARG A 156 -20.44 18.12 18.91
N LEU A 157 -21.14 18.35 17.80
CA LEU A 157 -22.46 17.77 17.55
C LEU A 157 -22.40 16.27 17.17
N ARG A 158 -21.25 15.76 16.71
CA ARG A 158 -21.06 14.32 16.40
C ARG A 158 -20.68 13.44 17.61
N VAL A 159 -20.28 14.04 18.73
CA VAL A 159 -19.86 13.31 19.96
C VAL A 159 -21.04 12.99 20.89
N ARG A 160 -22.28 13.34 20.51
CA ARG A 160 -23.51 12.88 21.18
C ARG A 160 -24.22 11.81 20.33
N ARG A 161 -23.80 10.55 20.47
CA ARG A 161 -24.68 9.39 20.33
C ARG A 161 -24.10 8.22 21.11
#